data_AF-A0A8X6R4P6-F1
#
_entry.id   AF-A0A8X6R4P6-F1
#
_cell.length_a   1.000
_cell.length_b   1.000
_cell.length_c   1.000
_cell.angle_alpha   90.00
_cell.angle_beta   90.00
_cell.angle_gamma   90.00
#
_symmetry.space_group_name_H-M   'P 1'
#
loop_
_entity.id
_entity.type
_entity.pdbx_description
1 polymer ?
#
loop_
_entity_poly.entity_id
_entity_poly.type
_entity_poly.pdbx_seq_one_letter_code
_entity_poly.pdbx_strand_id
1 'polypeptide(L)'
;MMTKWLKVTFAILVFSVGVFSQAIPYDNLLSWVSGFCPSQDKCKEMGNKNFSERNCECDELCFAYRDCCSDAPRQRINKSISNFCMPYGQDSSLGAYVVGRCPGDYAGPKRVKKFCEGRGDFEDPFFSTPVTDVLANVTFRNRYCVECNRAVTPSLKTWFISVKFENIPMNYRNEELVWKYLKFNPNEKKWGICTKRNFYPCFFTFHKPDDIASVRQCRLNVISSCPKTYDKVGLKTACRLYTSIVYSGETAYRNIQCAVCNGENPKRLFCTKRRRKDQGSDLRLSFQMMVDFNSKENTTRKCDPGTILDNFSKKCRCLICA
;
A
#
# COMPACT_ATOMS: atom_id res chain seq x y z
N MET A 1 44.08 -50.30 -55.24
CA MET A 1 44.95 -50.47 -54.06
C MET A 1 44.88 -49.18 -53.25
N MET A 2 44.28 -49.27 -52.05
CA MET A 2 44.28 -48.37 -50.87
C MET A 2 44.48 -46.84 -50.96
N THR A 3 43.81 -46.18 -50.00
CA THR A 3 44.02 -44.86 -49.34
C THR A 3 43.12 -43.71 -49.81
N LYS A 4 42.51 -42.87 -48.96
CA LYS A 4 42.43 -42.73 -47.49
C LYS A 4 41.19 -41.84 -47.20
N TRP A 5 40.33 -42.24 -46.27
CA TRP A 5 39.23 -41.40 -45.77
C TRP A 5 39.76 -40.40 -44.74
N LEU A 6 39.60 -39.10 -45.01
CA LEU A 6 39.93 -38.02 -44.08
C LEU A 6 38.80 -37.90 -43.04
N LYS A 7 39.03 -38.33 -41.80
CA LYS A 7 38.13 -38.05 -40.66
C LYS A 7 38.45 -36.67 -40.12
N VAL A 8 37.55 -35.71 -40.33
CA VAL A 8 37.62 -34.38 -39.71
C VAL A 8 36.91 -34.47 -38.36
N THR A 9 37.68 -34.47 -37.26
CA THR A 9 37.17 -34.35 -35.90
C THR A 9 36.97 -32.88 -35.55
N PHE A 10 35.70 -32.47 -35.40
CA PHE A 10 35.33 -31.16 -34.85
C PHE A 10 35.50 -31.20 -33.32
N ALA A 11 36.50 -30.48 -32.80
CA ALA A 11 36.64 -30.24 -31.37
C ALA A 11 35.69 -29.11 -30.95
N ILE A 12 34.60 -29.47 -30.26
CA ILE A 12 33.70 -28.48 -29.65
C ILE A 12 34.34 -28.01 -28.34
N LEU A 13 34.97 -26.83 -28.37
CA LEU A 13 35.46 -26.12 -27.20
C LEU A 13 34.27 -25.55 -26.43
N VAL A 14 33.80 -26.28 -25.43
CA VAL A 14 32.83 -25.77 -24.45
C VAL A 14 33.57 -24.81 -23.51
N PHE A 15 33.52 -23.51 -23.80
CA PHE A 15 33.90 -22.48 -22.85
C PHE A 15 32.84 -22.45 -21.74
N SER A 16 33.12 -23.15 -20.64
CA SER A 16 32.42 -22.93 -19.38
C SER A 16 32.77 -21.54 -18.87
N VAL A 17 31.93 -20.55 -19.20
CA VAL A 17 31.93 -19.25 -18.53
C VAL A 17 31.52 -19.51 -17.09
N GLY A 18 32.51 -19.78 -16.23
CA GLY A 18 32.33 -19.85 -14.79
C GLY A 18 31.83 -18.50 -14.32
N VAL A 19 30.53 -18.41 -14.03
CA VAL A 19 29.96 -17.28 -13.30
C VAL A 19 30.55 -17.35 -11.89
N PHE A 20 31.65 -16.64 -11.67
CA PHE A 20 32.20 -16.40 -10.34
C PHE A 20 31.16 -15.60 -9.55
N SER A 21 30.27 -16.30 -8.87
CA SER A 21 29.47 -15.72 -7.80
C SER A 21 30.41 -15.44 -6.63
N GLN A 22 31.02 -14.24 -6.63
CA GLN A 22 31.78 -13.78 -5.48
C GLN A 22 30.82 -13.76 -4.28
N ALA A 23 31.02 -14.69 -3.36
CA ALA A 23 30.29 -14.71 -2.11
C ALA A 23 30.71 -13.47 -1.32
N ILE A 24 29.77 -12.53 -1.13
CA ILE A 24 29.95 -11.39 -0.22
C ILE A 24 30.37 -11.94 1.15
N PRO A 25 31.57 -11.60 1.66
CA PRO A 25 32.04 -12.03 2.97
C PRO A 25 31.06 -11.60 4.07
N TYR A 26 30.85 -12.46 5.07
CA TYR A 26 29.91 -12.23 6.16
C TYR A 26 30.20 -10.95 6.95
N ASP A 27 31.48 -10.53 7.03
CA ASP A 27 31.89 -9.31 7.72
C ASP A 27 31.38 -8.03 7.04
N ASN A 28 31.25 -8.03 5.71
CA ASN A 28 30.58 -6.94 4.99
C ASN A 28 29.09 -6.86 5.32
N LEU A 29 28.47 -7.99 5.67
CA LEU A 29 27.07 -8.05 6.05
C LEU A 29 26.80 -7.34 7.37
N LEU A 30 27.68 -7.53 8.36
CA LEU A 30 27.61 -6.86 9.66
C LEU A 30 27.85 -5.35 9.54
N SER A 31 28.79 -4.92 8.68
CA SER A 31 29.02 -3.50 8.42
C SER A 31 27.79 -2.76 7.87
N TRP A 32 26.96 -3.45 7.09
CA TRP A 32 25.71 -2.89 6.54
C TRP A 32 24.55 -2.89 7.53
N VAL A 33 24.57 -3.79 8.51
CA VAL A 33 23.61 -3.76 9.63
C VAL A 33 23.83 -2.54 10.52
N SER A 34 25.05 -1.99 10.55
CA SER A 34 25.41 -0.78 11.33
C SER A 34 24.82 0.55 10.80
N GLY A 35 23.99 0.51 9.75
CA GLY A 35 23.21 1.64 9.25
C GLY A 35 23.73 2.18 7.93
N PHE A 36 23.05 1.82 6.83
CA PHE A 36 23.30 2.42 5.51
C PHE A 36 22.87 3.90 5.48
N CYS A 37 21.81 4.24 6.24
CA CYS A 37 21.32 5.61 6.41
C CYS A 37 21.21 5.96 7.90
N PRO A 38 22.32 6.15 8.62
CA PRO A 38 22.32 6.25 10.09
C PRO A 38 21.34 7.30 10.62
N SER A 39 21.30 8.48 9.99
CA SER A 39 20.39 9.57 10.39
C SER A 39 18.90 9.33 10.12
N GLN A 40 18.52 8.28 9.40
CA GLN A 40 17.13 7.96 9.03
C GLN A 40 16.66 6.58 9.51
N ASP A 41 17.61 5.73 9.94
CA ASP A 41 17.39 4.30 10.21
C ASP A 41 17.73 3.89 11.66
N LYS A 42 18.17 4.85 12.49
CA LYS A 42 18.54 4.63 13.89
C LYS A 42 17.83 5.57 14.83
N CYS A 43 17.18 5.02 15.84
CA CYS A 43 16.46 5.76 16.86
C CYS A 43 17.34 6.76 17.61
N LYS A 44 18.60 6.42 17.85
CA LYS A 44 19.54 7.31 18.54
C LYS A 44 19.94 8.54 17.72
N GLU A 45 19.88 8.46 16.39
CA GLU A 45 20.39 9.50 15.48
C GLU A 45 19.26 10.30 14.79
N MET A 46 18.03 9.81 14.85
CA MET A 46 16.90 10.34 14.09
C MET A 46 16.30 11.64 14.66
N GLY A 47 16.38 11.86 15.97
CA GLY A 47 15.74 13.00 16.63
C GLY A 47 14.23 13.07 16.38
N ASN A 48 13.70 14.29 16.20
CA ASN A 48 12.26 14.55 15.97
C ASN A 48 11.89 14.62 14.48
N LYS A 49 12.47 13.77 13.64
CA LYS A 49 12.17 13.74 12.21
C LYS A 49 10.74 13.27 11.94
N ASN A 50 10.11 13.89 10.94
CA ASN A 50 8.80 13.47 10.46
C ASN A 50 8.87 12.15 9.69
N PHE A 51 7.72 11.50 9.51
CA PHE A 51 7.64 10.22 8.77
C PHE A 51 8.25 10.27 7.36
N SER A 52 8.21 11.41 6.68
CA SER A 52 8.79 11.59 5.34
C SER A 52 10.32 11.61 5.33
N GLU A 53 10.95 11.82 6.49
CA GLU A 53 12.40 12.01 6.66
C GLU A 53 13.08 10.84 7.37
N ARG A 54 12.27 9.90 7.89
CA ARG A 54 12.71 8.63 8.48
C ARG A 54 12.31 7.45 7.63
N ASN A 55 12.96 6.32 7.88
CA ASN A 55 12.80 5.09 7.11
C ASN A 55 12.35 3.90 7.98
N CYS A 56 12.12 4.15 9.27
CA CYS A 56 11.65 3.17 10.24
C CYS A 56 11.06 3.90 11.46
N GLU A 57 10.52 3.13 12.39
CA GLU A 57 9.84 3.61 13.59
C GLU A 57 10.57 3.19 14.86
N CYS A 58 10.44 4.01 15.89
CA CYS A 58 11.13 3.87 17.18
C CYS A 58 10.18 3.78 18.38
N ASP A 59 8.88 3.91 18.14
CA ASP A 59 7.86 3.77 19.16
C ASP A 59 7.63 2.30 19.55
N GLU A 60 6.96 2.09 20.68
CA GLU A 60 6.69 0.77 21.24
C GLU A 60 5.89 -0.14 20.30
N LEU A 61 5.03 0.43 19.45
CA LEU A 61 4.19 -0.32 18.54
C LEU A 61 4.94 -0.79 17.29
N CYS A 62 6.18 -0.37 17.07
CA CYS A 62 6.90 -0.68 15.84
C CYS A 62 7.04 -2.19 15.58
N PHE A 63 7.09 -3.01 16.63
CA PHE A 63 7.17 -4.46 16.50
C PHE A 63 5.86 -5.05 15.98
N ALA A 64 4.73 -4.49 16.42
CA ALA A 64 3.40 -4.89 16.00
C ALA A 64 3.17 -4.57 14.51
N TYR A 65 3.70 -3.44 14.03
CA TYR A 65 3.62 -3.00 12.63
C TYR A 65 4.77 -3.49 11.75
N ARG A 66 5.80 -4.09 12.36
CA ARG A 66 7.03 -4.58 11.73
C ARG A 66 7.78 -3.50 10.96
N ASP A 67 7.81 -2.28 11.50
CA ASP A 67 8.48 -1.11 10.94
C ASP A 67 9.61 -0.58 11.85
N CYS A 68 10.01 -1.34 12.88
CA CYS A 68 11.10 -0.96 13.78
C CYS A 68 12.44 -0.71 13.08
N CYS A 69 13.14 0.31 13.57
CA CYS A 69 14.56 0.53 13.29
C CYS A 69 15.44 -0.60 13.84
N SER A 70 16.68 -0.68 13.34
CA SER A 70 17.65 -1.71 13.73
C SER A 70 18.05 -1.66 15.21
N ASP A 71 18.08 -0.46 15.79
CA ASP A 71 18.45 -0.17 17.18
C ASP A 71 17.24 0.13 18.08
N ALA A 72 16.01 -0.09 17.58
CA ALA A 72 14.81 0.05 18.38
C ALA A 72 14.85 -0.93 19.58
N PRO A 73 14.45 -0.48 20.79
CA PRO A 73 14.49 -1.31 21.98
C PRO A 73 13.64 -2.56 21.78
N ARG A 74 14.24 -3.75 21.87
CA ARG A 74 13.52 -5.02 21.64
C ARG A 74 12.40 -5.18 22.66
N GLN A 75 11.16 -5.17 22.19
CA GLN A 75 9.99 -5.49 23.01
C GLN A 75 9.46 -6.89 22.71
N ARG A 76 9.06 -7.61 23.75
CA ARG A 76 8.39 -8.92 23.64
C ARG A 76 6.91 -8.72 23.33
N ILE A 77 6.58 -8.09 22.20
CA ILE A 77 5.18 -8.04 21.75
C ILE A 77 4.87 -9.38 21.07
N ASN A 78 4.13 -10.24 21.77
CA ASN A 78 3.75 -11.57 21.29
C ASN A 78 2.67 -11.56 20.20
N LYS A 79 2.06 -10.40 19.90
CA LYS A 79 0.93 -10.32 18.97
C LYS A 79 1.27 -9.44 17.76
N SER A 80 1.55 -10.10 16.64
CA SER A 80 1.57 -9.44 15.33
C SER A 80 0.14 -8.98 15.02
N ILE A 81 -0.05 -7.67 14.85
CA ILE A 81 -1.33 -7.16 14.34
C ILE A 81 -1.38 -7.48 12.84
N SER A 82 -2.51 -7.99 12.36
CA SER A 82 -2.67 -8.30 10.94
C SER A 82 -2.98 -7.03 10.14
N ASN A 83 -2.00 -6.14 10.06
CA ASN A 83 -2.08 -4.89 9.33
C ASN A 83 -1.55 -5.04 7.91
N PHE A 84 -2.03 -4.18 7.02
CA PHE A 84 -1.43 -3.96 5.71
C PHE A 84 -1.36 -2.49 5.38
N CYS A 85 -0.43 -2.17 4.49
CA CYS A 85 -0.24 -0.82 4.01
C CYS A 85 -1.22 -0.52 2.88
N MET A 86 -2.16 0.39 3.12
CA MET A 86 -3.16 0.82 2.16
C MET A 86 -2.81 2.20 1.61
N PRO A 87 -2.88 2.43 0.29
CA PRO A 87 -2.62 3.75 -0.27
C PRO A 87 -3.56 4.82 0.26
N TYR A 88 -3.01 6.00 0.57
CA TYR A 88 -3.80 7.15 0.96
C TYR A 88 -3.09 8.47 0.66
N GLY A 89 -3.86 9.55 0.61
CA GLY A 89 -3.36 10.86 0.23
C GLY A 89 -2.94 10.89 -1.25
N GLN A 90 -1.99 11.77 -1.57
CA GLN A 90 -1.54 12.02 -2.95
C GLN A 90 -0.22 11.36 -3.29
N ASP A 91 0.59 11.05 -2.27
CA ASP A 91 1.88 10.42 -2.49
C ASP A 91 1.67 8.93 -2.73
N SER A 92 1.91 8.50 -3.97
CA SER A 92 1.79 7.11 -4.41
C SER A 92 2.77 6.15 -3.72
N SER A 93 3.73 6.66 -2.94
CA SER A 93 4.62 5.86 -2.10
C SER A 93 4.25 5.83 -0.62
N LEU A 94 3.24 6.59 -0.19
CA LEU A 94 2.76 6.61 1.18
C LEU A 94 1.45 5.83 1.32
N GLY A 95 1.35 5.09 2.40
CA GLY A 95 0.18 4.37 2.81
C GLY A 95 -0.13 4.60 4.29
N ALA A 96 -1.29 4.15 4.72
CA ALA A 96 -1.64 4.00 6.12
C ALA A 96 -1.73 2.52 6.46
N TYR A 97 -1.25 2.14 7.64
CA TYR A 97 -1.51 0.81 8.16
C TYR A 97 -2.97 0.70 8.54
N VAL A 98 -3.63 -0.33 8.01
CA VAL A 98 -5.03 -0.62 8.32
C VAL A 98 -5.19 -2.09 8.68
N VAL A 99 -6.13 -2.36 9.60
CA VAL A 99 -6.59 -3.70 9.91
C VAL A 99 -7.50 -4.16 8.78
N GLY A 100 -7.20 -5.31 8.18
CA GLY A 100 -8.20 -5.93 7.30
C GLY A 100 -8.04 -7.42 7.13
N ARG A 101 -7.80 -8.07 8.26
CA ARG A 101 -8.20 -9.46 8.42
C ARG A 101 -9.21 -9.55 9.53
N CYS A 102 -10.10 -10.53 9.41
CA CYS A 102 -10.98 -10.89 10.48
C CYS A 102 -10.23 -11.79 11.48
N PRO A 103 -10.63 -11.79 12.76
CA PRO A 103 -10.14 -12.75 13.73
C PRO A 103 -10.31 -14.19 13.24
N GLY A 104 -9.39 -15.09 13.63
CA GLY A 104 -9.43 -16.49 13.22
C GLY A 104 -10.69 -17.23 13.69
N ASP A 105 -11.23 -16.79 14.82
CA ASP A 105 -12.46 -17.26 15.48
C ASP A 105 -13.74 -16.53 14.97
N TYR A 106 -13.64 -15.72 13.91
CA TYR A 106 -14.81 -15.04 13.35
C TYR A 106 -15.82 -16.04 12.77
N ALA A 107 -16.94 -16.22 13.48
CA ALA A 107 -18.06 -17.12 13.13
C ALA A 107 -19.22 -16.44 12.37
N GLY A 108 -19.06 -15.16 11.98
CA GLY A 108 -20.11 -14.41 11.30
C GLY A 108 -20.23 -14.71 9.79
N PRO A 109 -21.07 -13.95 9.06
CA PRO A 109 -21.35 -14.22 7.66
C PRO A 109 -20.10 -14.23 6.76
N LYS A 110 -19.96 -15.26 5.91
CA LYS A 110 -18.84 -15.40 4.97
C LYS A 110 -18.65 -14.18 4.06
N ARG A 111 -19.74 -13.47 3.72
CA ARG A 111 -19.69 -12.23 2.92
C ARG A 111 -18.85 -11.14 3.58
N VAL A 112 -18.97 -10.95 4.89
CA VAL A 112 -18.27 -9.89 5.64
C VAL A 112 -16.78 -10.17 5.62
N LYS A 113 -16.40 -11.42 5.93
CA LYS A 113 -15.00 -11.87 5.84
C LYS A 113 -14.45 -11.69 4.42
N LYS A 114 -15.21 -12.08 3.39
CA LYS A 114 -14.84 -11.89 1.98
C LYS A 114 -14.60 -10.43 1.63
N PHE A 115 -15.45 -9.50 2.06
CA PHE A 115 -15.27 -8.07 1.75
C PHE A 115 -14.18 -7.40 2.58
N CYS A 116 -13.93 -7.85 3.81
CA CYS A 116 -12.81 -7.35 4.60
C CYS A 116 -11.45 -7.81 4.03
N GLU A 117 -11.30 -9.13 3.82
CA GLU A 117 -10.03 -9.77 3.46
C GLU A 117 -9.78 -9.82 1.95
N GLY A 118 -10.83 -9.68 1.14
CA GLY A 118 -10.77 -9.77 -0.31
C GLY A 118 -9.92 -8.69 -0.95
N ARG A 119 -9.55 -8.87 -2.21
CA ARG A 119 -9.13 -7.74 -3.03
C ARG A 119 -10.40 -6.93 -3.26
N GLY A 120 -10.38 -5.64 -2.88
CA GLY A 120 -11.58 -4.81 -2.74
C GLY A 120 -12.55 -4.99 -3.89
N ASP A 121 -13.85 -4.95 -3.59
CA ASP A 121 -14.85 -4.94 -4.64
C ASP A 121 -14.76 -3.58 -5.33
N PHE A 122 -14.14 -3.56 -6.51
CA PHE A 122 -13.98 -2.35 -7.28
C PHE A 122 -15.29 -1.95 -7.96
N GLU A 123 -16.36 -2.75 -7.89
CA GLU A 123 -17.69 -2.34 -8.37
C GLU A 123 -18.32 -1.29 -7.46
N ASP A 124 -17.86 -1.19 -6.20
CA ASP A 124 -18.37 -0.20 -5.24
C ASP A 124 -17.22 0.37 -4.39
N PRO A 125 -16.75 1.60 -4.71
CA PRO A 125 -15.68 2.26 -3.98
C PRO A 125 -15.98 2.42 -2.48
N PHE A 126 -17.26 2.46 -2.10
CA PHE A 126 -17.68 2.57 -0.70
C PHE A 126 -17.24 1.35 0.12
N PHE A 127 -17.29 0.15 -0.46
CA PHE A 127 -16.85 -1.08 0.22
C PHE A 127 -15.35 -1.15 0.45
N SER A 128 -14.59 -0.28 -0.20
CA SER A 128 -13.15 -0.17 -0.04
C SER A 128 -12.72 1.05 0.78
N THR A 129 -13.66 1.81 1.33
CA THR A 129 -13.34 3.07 2.04
C THR A 129 -12.89 2.80 3.48
N PRO A 130 -11.70 3.28 3.90
CA PRO A 130 -11.22 3.11 5.26
C PRO A 130 -12.13 3.72 6.31
N VAL A 131 -12.11 3.12 7.49
CA VAL A 131 -12.86 3.59 8.67
C VAL A 131 -11.91 3.61 9.85
N THR A 132 -11.85 4.72 10.58
CA THR A 132 -11.03 4.84 11.79
C THR A 132 -11.93 4.94 13.01
N ASP A 133 -11.66 4.12 14.02
CA ASP A 133 -12.15 4.38 15.36
C ASP A 133 -11.21 5.40 16.01
N VAL A 134 -11.72 6.63 16.20
CA VAL A 134 -10.93 7.76 16.70
C VAL A 134 -10.49 7.55 18.15
N LEU A 135 -11.33 6.91 18.98
CA LEU A 135 -11.02 6.68 20.39
C LEU A 135 -10.00 5.55 20.55
N ALA A 136 -10.14 4.47 19.77
CA ALA A 136 -9.19 3.36 19.81
C ALA A 136 -7.89 3.65 19.02
N ASN A 137 -7.88 4.70 18.19
CA ASN A 137 -6.81 5.03 17.26
C ASN A 137 -6.46 3.86 16.32
N VAL A 138 -7.48 3.14 15.84
CA VAL A 138 -7.33 1.99 14.93
C VAL A 138 -8.03 2.30 13.62
N THR A 139 -7.30 2.17 12.52
CA THR A 139 -7.89 2.28 11.18
C THR A 139 -8.12 0.88 10.62
N PHE A 140 -9.34 0.65 10.14
CA PHE A 140 -9.77 -0.54 9.43
C PHE A 140 -9.83 -0.25 7.94
N ARG A 141 -9.53 -1.25 7.13
CA ARG A 141 -9.56 -1.14 5.67
C ARG A 141 -10.89 -0.68 5.13
N ASN A 142 -11.96 -1.20 5.72
CA ASN A 142 -13.34 -0.89 5.39
C ASN A 142 -14.27 -1.26 6.54
N ARG A 143 -15.55 -0.90 6.39
CA ARG A 143 -16.59 -1.19 7.38
C ARG A 143 -16.78 -2.68 7.66
N TYR A 144 -16.55 -3.56 6.69
CA TYR A 144 -16.62 -5.01 6.92
C TYR A 144 -15.53 -5.50 7.88
N CYS A 145 -14.35 -4.87 7.82
CA CYS A 145 -13.29 -5.15 8.77
C CYS A 145 -13.62 -4.64 10.17
N VAL A 146 -14.32 -3.51 10.30
CA VAL A 146 -14.85 -3.05 11.60
C VAL A 146 -15.82 -4.09 12.17
N GLU A 147 -16.78 -4.53 11.35
CA GLU A 147 -17.80 -5.50 11.75
C GLU A 147 -17.19 -6.82 12.20
N CYS A 148 -16.31 -7.43 11.40
CA CYS A 148 -15.75 -8.73 11.78
C CYS A 148 -14.74 -8.67 12.93
N ASN A 149 -14.14 -7.51 13.18
CA ASN A 149 -13.31 -7.26 14.36
C ASN A 149 -14.12 -6.79 15.58
N ARG A 150 -15.46 -6.77 15.49
CA ARG A 150 -16.37 -6.39 16.59
C ARG A 150 -16.05 -4.98 17.14
N ALA A 151 -15.64 -4.06 16.27
CA ALA A 151 -15.20 -2.71 16.62
C ALA A 151 -16.27 -1.65 16.29
N VAL A 152 -17.55 -2.00 16.36
CA VAL A 152 -18.65 -1.07 16.04
C VAL A 152 -18.83 -0.11 17.21
N THR A 153 -18.39 1.13 17.05
CA THR A 153 -18.42 2.17 18.09
C THR A 153 -18.99 3.49 17.53
N PRO A 154 -19.52 4.39 18.39
CA PRO A 154 -19.95 5.73 17.96
C PRO A 154 -18.79 6.63 17.47
N SER A 155 -17.54 6.28 17.77
CA SER A 155 -16.33 7.03 17.40
C SER A 155 -15.79 6.70 16.01
N LEU A 156 -16.52 5.91 15.22
CA LEU A 156 -16.13 5.55 13.87
C LEU A 156 -16.26 6.74 12.90
N LYS A 157 -15.19 7.00 12.15
CA LYS A 157 -15.13 8.01 11.10
C LYS A 157 -14.73 7.35 9.78
N THR A 158 -15.55 7.55 8.76
CA THR A 158 -15.27 7.06 7.40
C THR A 158 -14.37 8.06 6.67
N TRP A 159 -13.40 7.56 5.91
CA TRP A 159 -12.49 8.41 5.16
C TRP A 159 -13.18 9.03 3.93
N PHE A 160 -12.70 10.18 3.50
CA PHE A 160 -13.16 10.77 2.24
C PHE A 160 -12.54 10.02 1.07
N ILE A 161 -13.33 9.82 0.02
CA ILE A 161 -12.82 9.33 -1.26
C ILE A 161 -12.60 10.56 -2.16
N SER A 162 -11.52 10.56 -2.91
CA SER A 162 -11.29 11.48 -4.01
C SER A 162 -11.04 10.68 -5.29
N VAL A 163 -11.41 11.24 -6.43
CA VAL A 163 -11.23 10.62 -7.74
C VAL A 163 -10.17 11.40 -8.47
N LYS A 164 -9.14 10.69 -8.91
CA LYS A 164 -8.09 11.20 -9.77
C LYS A 164 -8.27 10.65 -11.17
N PHE A 165 -8.12 11.52 -12.16
CA PHE A 165 -8.07 11.14 -13.55
C PHE A 165 -6.73 11.54 -14.15
N GLU A 166 -6.20 10.73 -15.07
CA GLU A 166 -4.93 11.03 -15.72
C GLU A 166 -5.10 11.99 -16.91
N ASN A 167 -6.10 11.77 -17.77
CA ASN A 167 -6.21 12.46 -19.06
C ASN A 167 -7.67 12.76 -19.46
N ILE A 168 -8.42 13.50 -18.64
CA ILE A 168 -9.79 13.89 -19.03
C ILE A 168 -9.78 15.21 -19.81
N PRO A 169 -10.56 15.30 -20.90
CA PRO A 169 -10.75 16.55 -21.62
C PRO A 169 -11.34 17.64 -20.71
N MET A 170 -10.92 18.89 -20.90
CA MET A 170 -11.30 20.03 -20.04
C MET A 170 -12.82 20.18 -19.88
N ASN A 171 -13.61 19.87 -20.91
CA ASN A 171 -15.07 19.94 -20.89
C ASN A 171 -15.73 18.92 -19.94
N TYR A 172 -14.99 17.92 -19.44
CA TYR A 172 -15.48 16.95 -18.45
C TYR A 172 -14.93 17.22 -17.04
N ARG A 173 -14.17 18.30 -16.81
CA ARG A 173 -13.64 18.69 -15.49
C ARG A 173 -14.66 19.36 -14.56
N ASN A 174 -15.93 19.38 -14.96
CA ASN A 174 -17.03 19.86 -14.13
C ASN A 174 -17.57 18.69 -13.27
N GLU A 175 -17.71 18.92 -11.97
CA GLU A 175 -18.18 17.93 -10.99
C GLU A 175 -19.52 17.27 -11.37
N GLU A 176 -20.50 18.07 -11.81
CA GLU A 176 -21.82 17.57 -12.21
C GLU A 176 -21.71 16.59 -13.40
N LEU A 177 -20.85 16.92 -14.38
CA LEU A 177 -20.60 16.05 -15.53
C LEU A 177 -19.85 14.79 -15.13
N VAL A 178 -18.89 14.88 -14.21
CA VAL A 178 -18.22 13.69 -13.67
C VAL A 178 -19.28 12.75 -13.08
N TRP A 179 -20.18 13.24 -12.23
CA TRP A 179 -21.22 12.41 -11.61
C TRP A 179 -22.24 11.81 -12.57
N LYS A 180 -22.50 12.51 -13.68
CA LYS A 180 -23.42 12.05 -14.72
C LYS A 180 -22.83 10.90 -15.54
N TYR A 181 -21.52 10.91 -15.77
CA TYR A 181 -20.85 9.99 -16.70
C TYR A 181 -19.92 8.97 -16.03
N LEU A 182 -19.64 9.10 -14.73
CA LEU A 182 -18.84 8.17 -13.96
C LEU A 182 -19.57 6.82 -13.84
N LYS A 183 -18.94 5.77 -14.37
CA LYS A 183 -19.48 4.40 -14.39
C LYS A 183 -18.36 3.39 -14.20
N PHE A 184 -18.70 2.24 -13.63
CA PHE A 184 -17.82 1.08 -13.62
C PHE A 184 -17.85 0.39 -15.00
N ASN A 185 -16.68 0.16 -15.57
CA ASN A 185 -16.51 -0.62 -16.79
C ASN A 185 -16.14 -2.07 -16.41
N PRO A 186 -17.06 -3.04 -16.58
CA PRO A 186 -16.84 -4.43 -16.16
C PRO A 186 -15.74 -5.13 -16.98
N ASN A 187 -15.52 -4.71 -18.23
CA ASN A 187 -14.51 -5.32 -19.09
C ASN A 187 -13.10 -4.94 -18.65
N GLU A 188 -12.89 -3.66 -18.33
CA GLU A 188 -11.60 -3.16 -17.84
C GLU A 188 -11.40 -3.32 -16.34
N LYS A 189 -12.49 -3.60 -15.60
CA LYS A 189 -12.55 -3.62 -14.13
C LYS A 189 -12.04 -2.30 -13.51
N LYS A 190 -12.46 -1.19 -14.12
CA LYS A 190 -12.05 0.16 -13.73
C LYS A 190 -13.25 1.08 -13.69
N TRP A 191 -13.21 2.05 -12.79
CA TRP A 191 -14.09 3.22 -12.85
C TRP A 191 -13.55 4.23 -13.86
N GLY A 192 -14.45 5.01 -14.44
CA GLY A 192 -14.08 6.08 -15.34
C GLY A 192 -15.27 6.81 -15.90
N ILE A 193 -14.99 7.86 -16.67
CA ILE A 193 -16.01 8.61 -17.41
C ILE A 193 -16.20 7.92 -18.76
N CYS A 194 -17.43 7.47 -19.01
CA CYS A 194 -17.79 6.87 -20.29
C CYS A 194 -18.47 7.92 -21.19
N THR A 195 -17.85 8.22 -22.32
CA THR A 195 -18.40 9.09 -23.37
C THR A 195 -18.83 8.27 -24.58
N LYS A 196 -19.46 8.90 -25.58
CA LYS A 196 -19.88 8.19 -26.81
C LYS A 196 -18.74 7.49 -27.56
N ARG A 197 -17.49 7.94 -27.39
CA ARG A 197 -16.33 7.49 -28.16
C ARG A 197 -15.20 6.90 -27.31
N ASN A 198 -15.04 7.38 -26.08
CA ASN A 198 -13.87 7.08 -25.25
C ASN A 198 -14.28 6.75 -23.80
N PHE A 199 -13.47 5.91 -23.15
CA PHE A 199 -13.49 5.65 -21.72
C PHE A 199 -12.26 6.27 -21.08
N TYR A 200 -12.45 7.13 -20.08
CA TYR A 200 -11.37 7.79 -19.36
C TYR A 200 -11.27 7.19 -17.95
N PRO A 201 -10.30 6.29 -17.69
CA PRO A 201 -10.20 5.61 -16.42
C PRO A 201 -9.84 6.60 -15.30
N CYS A 202 -10.29 6.26 -14.10
CA CYS A 202 -9.99 7.02 -12.89
C CYS A 202 -9.54 6.10 -11.76
N PHE A 203 -8.88 6.70 -10.78
CA PHE A 203 -8.38 6.04 -9.60
C PHE A 203 -8.95 6.72 -8.36
N PHE A 204 -9.27 5.92 -7.35
CA PHE A 204 -9.70 6.44 -6.06
C PHE A 204 -8.50 6.64 -5.14
N THR A 205 -8.44 7.79 -4.50
CA THR A 205 -7.56 8.06 -3.37
C THR A 205 -8.41 8.27 -2.13
N PHE A 206 -7.87 7.91 -0.97
CA PHE A 206 -8.57 8.07 0.30
C PHE A 206 -7.88 9.14 1.14
N HIS A 207 -8.66 9.97 1.81
CA HIS A 207 -8.19 11.07 2.64
C HIS A 207 -8.81 10.95 4.03
N LYS A 208 -7.96 10.94 5.07
CA LYS A 208 -8.44 10.95 6.45
C LYS A 208 -9.19 12.27 6.74
N PRO A 209 -10.27 12.23 7.51
CA PRO A 209 -10.86 13.42 8.11
C PRO A 209 -9.88 14.21 8.98
N ASP A 210 -10.14 15.51 9.12
CA ASP A 210 -9.26 16.43 9.86
C ASP A 210 -9.28 16.17 11.38
N ASP A 211 -10.39 15.66 11.91
CA ASP A 211 -10.54 15.26 13.31
C ASP A 211 -9.79 13.97 13.66
N ILE A 212 -9.27 13.24 12.67
CA ILE A 212 -8.37 12.11 12.90
C ILE A 212 -6.95 12.65 13.08
N ALA A 213 -6.50 12.76 14.33
CA ALA A 213 -5.21 13.37 14.70
C ALA A 213 -4.02 12.79 13.92
N SER A 214 -3.85 11.46 13.94
CA SER A 214 -2.79 10.80 13.18
C SER A 214 -3.20 9.38 12.79
N VAL A 215 -2.61 8.89 11.70
CA VAL A 215 -2.74 7.50 11.26
C VAL A 215 -1.32 6.96 11.13
N ARG A 216 -1.08 5.71 11.56
CA ARG A 216 0.27 5.15 11.41
C ARG A 216 0.56 4.96 9.93
N GLN A 217 1.54 5.71 9.45
CA GLN A 217 1.91 5.71 8.04
C GLN A 217 2.80 4.51 7.72
N CYS A 218 2.83 4.13 6.45
CA CYS A 218 3.66 3.05 5.92
C CYS A 218 4.15 3.43 4.52
N ARG A 219 5.19 2.73 4.04
CA ARG A 219 5.68 2.87 2.66
C ARG A 219 5.04 1.81 1.79
N LEU A 220 4.48 2.22 0.66
CA LEU A 220 3.88 1.31 -0.32
C LEU A 220 4.94 0.59 -1.15
N ASN A 221 4.57 -0.57 -1.69
CA ASN A 221 5.36 -1.34 -2.66
C ASN A 221 6.79 -1.68 -2.20
N VAL A 222 7.00 -1.78 -0.88
CA VAL A 222 8.30 -2.15 -0.31
C VAL A 222 8.55 -3.65 -0.47
N ILE A 223 9.64 -3.99 -1.14
CA ILE A 223 10.14 -5.36 -1.22
C ILE A 223 10.75 -5.71 0.14
N SER A 224 10.03 -6.56 0.88
CA SER A 224 10.33 -6.91 2.28
C SER A 224 10.75 -8.37 2.47
N SER A 225 11.04 -9.08 1.39
CA SER A 225 11.48 -10.48 1.42
C SER A 225 12.38 -10.83 0.25
N CYS A 226 13.23 -11.83 0.45
CA CYS A 226 14.05 -12.42 -0.60
C CYS A 226 13.27 -13.43 -1.44
N PRO A 227 13.66 -13.66 -2.71
CA PRO A 227 13.16 -14.75 -3.54
C PRO A 227 13.24 -16.09 -2.80
N LYS A 228 12.29 -16.99 -3.08
CA LYS A 228 12.28 -18.33 -2.45
C LYS A 228 13.54 -19.13 -2.79
N THR A 229 14.06 -18.94 -4.00
CA THR A 229 15.28 -19.53 -4.58
C THR A 229 16.58 -18.93 -4.02
N TYR A 230 16.52 -17.93 -3.13
CA TYR A 230 17.71 -17.34 -2.55
C TYR A 230 18.24 -18.18 -1.38
N ASP A 231 19.45 -18.70 -1.53
CA ASP A 231 19.99 -19.77 -0.67
C ASP A 231 20.64 -19.28 0.63
N LYS A 232 21.11 -18.03 0.68
CA LYS A 232 21.82 -17.54 1.87
C LYS A 232 20.85 -17.20 2.99
N VAL A 233 20.63 -18.17 3.88
CA VAL A 233 19.70 -18.09 5.03
C VAL A 233 19.98 -16.87 5.90
N GLY A 234 21.25 -16.55 6.21
CA GLY A 234 21.61 -15.40 7.04
C GLY A 234 21.09 -14.07 6.49
N LEU A 235 21.27 -13.82 5.20
CA LEU A 235 20.78 -12.59 4.55
C LEU A 235 19.25 -12.55 4.49
N LYS A 236 18.62 -13.71 4.23
CA LYS A 236 17.16 -13.85 4.20
C LYS A 236 16.53 -13.57 5.55
N THR A 237 17.18 -14.01 6.63
CA THR A 237 16.81 -13.68 8.00
C THR A 237 16.98 -12.19 8.25
N ALA A 238 18.17 -11.63 7.98
CA ALA A 238 18.46 -10.20 8.17
C ALA A 238 17.47 -9.27 7.45
N CYS A 239 17.08 -9.62 6.22
CA CYS A 239 16.06 -8.89 5.45
C CYS A 239 14.72 -8.73 6.21
N ARG A 240 14.39 -9.64 7.13
CA ARG A 240 13.13 -9.62 7.89
C ARG A 240 13.26 -9.05 9.31
N LEU A 241 14.47 -8.81 9.81
CA LEU A 241 14.70 -8.49 11.21
C LEU A 241 14.32 -7.05 11.58
N TYR A 242 14.56 -6.10 10.68
CA TYR A 242 14.37 -4.68 10.93
C TYR A 242 13.94 -3.95 9.66
N THR A 243 13.62 -2.68 9.79
CA THR A 243 13.23 -1.78 8.71
C THR A 243 14.22 -0.62 8.65
N SER A 244 14.63 -0.28 7.43
CA SER A 244 15.67 0.69 7.07
C SER A 244 15.52 0.90 5.58
N ILE A 245 14.41 1.55 5.19
CA ILE A 245 14.00 1.65 3.78
C ILE A 245 15.14 2.21 2.93
N VAL A 246 15.50 1.50 1.87
CA VAL A 246 16.48 1.92 0.86
C VAL A 246 15.88 1.85 -0.53
N TYR A 247 16.37 2.68 -1.43
CA TYR A 247 15.82 2.82 -2.78
C TYR A 247 16.85 2.44 -3.85
N SER A 248 16.44 1.65 -4.83
CA SER A 248 17.13 1.49 -6.11
C SER A 248 16.23 2.04 -7.21
N GLY A 249 16.52 3.26 -7.67
CA GLY A 249 15.60 4.00 -8.55
C GLY A 249 14.29 4.33 -7.85
N GLU A 250 13.17 3.82 -8.37
CA GLU A 250 11.83 3.97 -7.78
C GLU A 250 11.45 2.80 -6.85
N THR A 251 12.24 1.73 -6.83
CA THR A 251 11.93 0.52 -6.07
C THR A 251 12.41 0.68 -4.63
N ALA A 252 11.48 0.54 -3.69
CA ALA A 252 11.80 0.55 -2.27
C ALA A 252 12.04 -0.87 -1.76
N TYR A 253 13.08 -1.05 -0.95
CA TYR A 253 13.41 -2.29 -0.26
C TYR A 253 13.38 -2.03 1.23
N ARG A 254 12.92 -3.02 2.00
CA ARG A 254 12.77 -2.91 3.46
C ARG A 254 14.08 -2.54 4.17
N ASN A 255 15.19 -3.07 3.65
CA ASN A 255 16.56 -2.81 4.08
C ASN A 255 17.53 -3.23 2.97
N ILE A 256 18.80 -2.89 3.16
CA ILE A 256 19.88 -3.25 2.23
C ILE A 256 19.98 -4.75 1.97
N GLN A 257 19.70 -5.60 2.97
CA GLN A 257 19.74 -7.05 2.81
C GLN A 257 18.62 -7.54 1.88
N CYS A 258 17.43 -6.95 1.96
CA CYS A 258 16.35 -7.20 1.01
C CYS A 258 16.72 -6.73 -0.40
N ALA A 259 17.41 -5.60 -0.56
CA ALA A 259 17.88 -5.14 -1.86
C ALA A 259 18.89 -6.13 -2.47
N VAL A 260 19.91 -6.50 -1.71
CA VAL A 260 20.98 -7.41 -2.15
C VAL A 260 20.45 -8.78 -2.53
N CYS A 261 19.54 -9.37 -1.73
CA CYS A 261 18.99 -10.67 -2.07
C CYS A 261 18.01 -10.65 -3.26
N ASN A 262 17.56 -9.46 -3.68
CA ASN A 262 16.79 -9.25 -4.90
C ASN A 262 17.68 -8.78 -6.06
N GLY A 263 19.00 -8.92 -5.95
CA GLY A 263 19.95 -8.68 -7.04
C GLY A 263 20.42 -7.23 -7.20
N GLU A 264 20.06 -6.34 -6.27
CA GLU A 264 20.50 -4.95 -6.32
C GLU A 264 21.95 -4.78 -5.88
N ASN A 265 22.64 -3.82 -6.49
CA ASN A 265 23.99 -3.43 -6.10
C ASN A 265 23.94 -2.42 -4.95
N PRO A 266 24.52 -2.72 -3.76
CA PRO A 266 24.57 -1.81 -2.62
C PRO A 266 25.05 -0.39 -2.94
N LYS A 267 26.01 -0.24 -3.87
CA LYS A 267 26.59 1.05 -4.24
C LYS A 267 25.62 1.96 -4.99
N ARG A 268 24.50 1.42 -5.47
CA ARG A 268 23.46 2.16 -6.21
C ARG A 268 22.24 2.48 -5.35
N LEU A 269 22.27 2.13 -4.06
CA LEU A 269 21.17 2.37 -3.15
C LEU A 269 21.21 3.80 -2.59
N PHE A 270 20.03 4.35 -2.34
CA PHE A 270 19.85 5.68 -1.75
C PHE A 270 18.94 5.61 -0.52
N CYS A 271 19.12 6.54 0.41
CA CYS A 271 18.32 6.66 1.63
C CYS A 271 16.98 7.36 1.41
N THR A 272 16.92 8.24 0.42
CA THR A 272 15.75 9.05 0.12
C THR A 272 15.22 8.70 -1.26
N LYS A 273 13.89 8.72 -1.38
CA LYS A 273 13.25 8.57 -2.68
C LYS A 273 13.63 9.77 -3.56
N ARG A 274 14.05 9.50 -4.80
CA ARG A 274 14.25 10.56 -5.79
C ARG A 274 12.89 11.20 -6.10
N ARG A 275 12.74 12.49 -5.79
CA ARG A 275 11.51 13.23 -6.11
C ARG A 275 11.41 13.36 -7.63
N ARG A 276 10.46 12.67 -8.26
CA ARG A 276 9.98 13.07 -9.59
C ARG A 276 9.16 14.34 -9.42
N LYS A 277 9.41 15.34 -10.27
CA LYS A 277 8.48 16.47 -10.43
C LYS A 277 7.26 15.90 -11.15
N ASP A 278 6.25 15.47 -10.40
CA ASP A 278 4.98 15.10 -11.01
C ASP A 278 4.34 16.36 -11.62
N GLN A 279 4.34 16.45 -12.95
CA GLN A 279 3.74 17.55 -13.74
C GLN A 279 2.30 17.20 -14.19
N GLY A 280 1.50 16.58 -13.31
CA GLY A 280 0.10 16.30 -13.59
C GLY A 280 -0.83 17.37 -13.03
N SER A 281 -1.68 17.97 -13.87
CA SER A 281 -2.78 18.82 -13.40
C SER A 281 -3.88 17.92 -12.81
N ASP A 282 -3.81 17.64 -11.51
CA ASP A 282 -4.82 16.85 -10.81
C ASP A 282 -6.12 17.66 -10.64
N LEU A 283 -7.21 17.21 -11.27
CA LEU A 283 -8.55 17.65 -10.86
C LEU A 283 -8.89 16.93 -9.57
N ARG A 284 -8.92 17.66 -8.45
CA ARG A 284 -9.35 17.13 -7.16
C ARG A 284 -10.82 17.41 -6.98
N LEU A 285 -11.63 16.37 -7.14
CA LEU A 285 -12.97 16.35 -6.58
C LEU A 285 -12.85 15.66 -5.22
N SER A 286 -12.94 16.45 -4.14
CA SER A 286 -13.03 15.93 -2.78
C SER A 286 -14.49 15.65 -2.50
N PHE A 287 -14.85 14.37 -2.46
CA PHE A 287 -16.25 13.99 -2.27
C PHE A 287 -16.56 13.93 -0.77
N GLN A 288 -16.67 15.11 -0.15
CA GLN A 288 -17.34 15.22 1.16
C GLN A 288 -18.84 14.92 1.01
N MET A 289 -19.42 15.11 -0.18
CA MET A 289 -20.84 14.88 -0.48
C MET A 289 -21.24 13.40 -0.61
N MET A 290 -20.31 12.44 -0.53
CA MET A 290 -20.70 11.04 -0.63
C MET A 290 -21.49 10.57 0.58
N VAL A 291 -21.25 11.17 1.74
CA VAL A 291 -22.13 11.14 2.90
C VAL A 291 -21.74 12.33 3.79
N ASP A 292 -22.35 13.50 3.60
CA ASP A 292 -22.35 14.46 4.71
C ASP A 292 -23.37 13.93 5.73
N PHE A 293 -22.87 13.15 6.70
CA PHE A 293 -23.65 12.59 7.80
C PHE A 293 -24.28 13.69 8.69
N ASN A 294 -23.89 14.96 8.50
CA ASN A 294 -24.34 16.12 9.25
C ASN A 294 -25.07 17.16 8.39
N SER A 295 -25.18 16.99 7.07
CA SER A 295 -25.86 17.96 6.20
C SER A 295 -27.37 17.82 6.29
N LYS A 296 -28.04 18.94 6.54
CA LYS A 296 -29.50 19.07 6.54
C LYS A 296 -30.08 19.45 5.16
N GLU A 297 -29.32 19.33 4.07
CA GLU A 297 -29.75 19.91 2.79
C GLU A 297 -30.53 18.99 1.84
N ASN A 298 -31.51 19.64 1.21
CA ASN A 298 -32.52 19.14 0.27
C ASN A 298 -31.92 18.50 -1.00
N THR A 299 -31.75 17.19 -1.03
CA THR A 299 -31.66 16.44 -2.30
C THR A 299 -33.04 15.98 -2.75
N THR A 300 -33.38 16.21 -4.02
CA THR A 300 -34.69 15.98 -4.67
C THR A 300 -35.15 14.52 -4.75
N ARG A 301 -34.28 13.55 -4.43
CA ARG A 301 -34.66 12.13 -4.21
C ARG A 301 -34.78 11.86 -2.71
N LYS A 302 -36.01 11.65 -2.23
CA LYS A 302 -36.28 11.19 -0.87
C LYS A 302 -35.92 9.71 -0.76
N CYS A 303 -34.88 9.42 0.02
CA CYS A 303 -34.61 8.09 0.53
C CYS A 303 -35.50 7.81 1.76
N ASP A 304 -35.73 6.55 2.09
CA ASP A 304 -36.48 6.18 3.30
C ASP A 304 -35.78 6.70 4.57
N PRO A 305 -36.51 7.02 5.65
CA PRO A 305 -35.91 7.45 6.92
C PRO A 305 -34.81 6.48 7.39
N GLY A 306 -33.63 7.02 7.71
CA GLY A 306 -32.45 6.22 8.12
C GLY A 306 -31.59 5.71 6.95
N THR A 307 -31.95 6.03 5.70
CA THR A 307 -31.16 5.71 4.52
C THR A 307 -30.67 6.98 3.80
N ILE A 308 -29.48 6.93 3.18
CA ILE A 308 -28.86 8.06 2.47
C ILE A 308 -28.61 7.70 1.01
N LEU A 309 -28.80 8.67 0.10
CA LEU A 309 -28.56 8.48 -1.33
C LEU A 309 -27.06 8.34 -1.59
N ASP A 310 -26.65 7.16 -2.05
CA ASP A 310 -25.33 6.93 -2.62
C ASP A 310 -25.33 7.36 -4.09
N ASN A 311 -24.63 8.46 -4.37
CA ASN A 311 -24.48 9.01 -5.71
C ASN A 311 -23.62 8.16 -6.66
N PHE A 312 -22.80 7.23 -6.16
CA PHE A 312 -22.06 6.28 -6.99
C PHE A 312 -22.98 5.20 -7.54
N SER A 313 -23.74 4.54 -6.66
CA SER A 313 -24.58 3.41 -7.05
C SER A 313 -26.00 3.84 -7.45
N LYS A 314 -26.33 5.12 -7.29
CA LYS A 314 -27.66 5.72 -7.50
C LYS A 314 -28.75 4.99 -6.69
N LYS A 315 -28.42 4.56 -5.47
CA LYS A 315 -29.29 3.78 -4.56
C LYS A 315 -29.32 4.43 -3.18
N CYS A 316 -30.43 4.31 -2.45
CA CYS A 316 -30.47 4.64 -1.03
C CYS A 316 -29.81 3.52 -0.21
N ARG A 317 -28.95 3.87 0.74
CA ARG A 317 -28.23 2.92 1.60
C ARG A 317 -28.60 3.14 3.06
N CYS A 318 -28.92 2.06 3.76
CA CYS A 318 -29.07 2.10 5.21
C CYS A 318 -27.69 2.27 5.86
N LEU A 319 -27.54 3.31 6.68
CA LEU A 319 -26.28 3.59 7.37
C LEU A 319 -26.17 2.89 8.73
N ILE A 320 -27.30 2.50 9.30
CA ILE A 320 -27.43 1.82 10.58
C ILE A 320 -28.29 0.58 10.35
N CYS A 321 -27.68 -0.50 9.88
CA CYS A 321 -28.31 -1.80 10.06
C CYS A 321 -28.17 -2.13 11.54
N ALA A 322 -29.30 -2.07 12.26
CA ALA A 322 -29.44 -2.61 13.60
C ALA A 322 -29.06 -4.10 13.64
#